data_AF-A0AAN6HD51-F1
#
_entry.id   AF-A0AAN6HD51-F1
#
_cell.length_a   1.000
_cell.length_b   1.000
_cell.length_c   1.000
_cell.angle_alpha   90.00
_cell.angle_beta   90.00
_cell.angle_gamma   90.00
#
_symmetry.space_group_name_H-M   'P 1'
#
loop_
_entity.id
_entity.type
_entity.pdbx_description
1 polymer ?
#
loop_
_entity_poly.entity_id
_entity_poly.type
_entity_poly.pdbx_seq_one_letter_code
_entity_poly.pdbx_strand_id
1 'polypeptide(L)'
;MTYLGERNGHSGKDVEYHLGFGTPALLPVIEEIKGGGRPDLRILNLETQTVQMSQCRIMGVSEEWIERVEREDPERHQLFMVRKVDAGNTGGLQEGDVVLTLNDKLITRVSHMDVMYTHDTLRAVVVRKQQEVELDIPTVPTSELETDRVVVFCGAVLHRPHHAVRQQISKVHSDIYVSARMGGSPAYMYGLAPTNFILAVNAVPTPDIESFLREVNKVPDNTYFRLKVMTFDNVPWVATMKKNEHYFPTVEFIKDGSVREGWRRVTYEDGKVRKGEGECLPNAADEGGATGADEGMEG
;
A
#
# COMPACT_ATOMS: atom_id res chain seq x y z
N MET A 1 -17.30 -13.80 -10.07
CA MET A 1 -15.96 -14.38 -10.32
C MET A 1 -15.98 -15.81 -9.79
N THR A 2 -15.43 -16.77 -10.53
CA THR A 2 -15.32 -18.17 -10.08
C THR A 2 -13.94 -18.37 -9.49
N TYR A 3 -13.87 -18.81 -8.23
CA TYR A 3 -12.60 -19.18 -7.57
C TYR A 3 -12.55 -20.70 -7.45
N LEU A 4 -11.48 -21.32 -7.95
CA LEU A 4 -11.23 -22.74 -7.80
C LEU A 4 -10.83 -22.99 -6.33
N GLY A 5 -11.72 -23.62 -5.57
CA GLY A 5 -11.52 -23.95 -4.17
C GLY A 5 -10.70 -25.21 -3.96
N GLU A 6 -10.77 -25.75 -2.75
CA GLU A 6 -10.09 -27.00 -2.41
C GLU A 6 -10.71 -28.20 -3.13
N ARG A 7 -9.86 -29.15 -3.52
CA ARG A 7 -10.29 -30.42 -4.10
C ARG A 7 -10.80 -31.31 -2.97
N ASN A 8 -12.06 -31.72 -3.05
CA ASN A 8 -12.70 -32.48 -1.98
C ASN A 8 -12.04 -33.87 -1.87
N GLY A 9 -11.29 -34.12 -0.78
CA GLY A 9 -10.46 -35.31 -0.59
C GLY A 9 -11.20 -36.65 -0.63
N HIS A 10 -12.53 -36.66 -0.47
CA HIS A 10 -13.35 -37.87 -0.56
C HIS A 10 -13.98 -38.12 -1.94
N SER A 11 -14.23 -37.07 -2.75
CA SER A 11 -14.95 -37.22 -4.03
C SER A 11 -14.09 -36.89 -5.25
N GLY A 12 -12.89 -36.35 -5.07
CA GLY A 12 -11.98 -35.96 -6.14
C GLY A 12 -12.49 -34.82 -7.02
N LYS A 13 -13.65 -34.25 -6.68
CA LYS A 13 -14.28 -33.12 -7.38
C LYS A 13 -13.72 -31.80 -6.88
N ASP A 14 -13.49 -30.90 -7.80
CA ASP A 14 -13.13 -29.52 -7.51
C ASP A 14 -14.36 -28.79 -6.98
N VAL A 15 -14.20 -28.07 -5.86
CA VAL A 15 -15.24 -27.22 -5.31
C VAL A 15 -15.09 -25.84 -5.92
N GLU A 16 -16.02 -25.46 -6.79
CA GLU A 16 -16.07 -24.10 -7.33
C GLU A 16 -16.88 -23.19 -6.39
N TYR A 17 -16.27 -22.09 -5.98
CA TYR A 17 -16.96 -21.03 -5.24
C TYR A 17 -17.38 -19.93 -6.20
N HIS A 18 -18.69 -19.70 -6.30
CA HIS A 18 -19.24 -18.54 -7.00
C HIS A 18 -19.27 -17.35 -6.05
N LEU A 19 -18.39 -16.39 -6.28
CA LEU A 19 -18.36 -15.14 -5.53
C LEU A 19 -19.04 -14.04 -6.35
N GLY A 20 -20.02 -13.39 -5.71
CA GLY A 20 -20.72 -12.21 -6.22
C GLY A 20 -20.41 -10.99 -5.36
N PHE A 21 -20.40 -9.82 -5.97
CA PHE A 21 -20.29 -8.54 -5.26
C PHE A 21 -21.68 -7.91 -5.18
N GLY A 22 -22.13 -7.59 -3.96
CA GLY A 22 -23.42 -6.93 -3.77
C GLY A 22 -23.39 -5.51 -4.33
N THR A 23 -24.26 -5.22 -5.30
CA THR A 23 -24.37 -3.89 -5.91
C THR A 23 -24.77 -2.75 -4.96
N PRO A 24 -25.48 -2.95 -3.82
CA PRO A 24 -25.87 -1.85 -2.94
C PRO A 24 -24.71 -0.99 -2.43
N ALA A 25 -23.53 -1.58 -2.23
CA ALA A 25 -22.34 -0.86 -1.77
C ALA A 25 -21.84 0.18 -2.80
N LEU A 26 -22.19 0.03 -4.09
CA LEU A 26 -21.78 0.97 -5.14
C LEU A 26 -22.77 2.12 -5.32
N LEU A 27 -24.00 2.00 -4.81
CA LEU A 27 -25.05 2.99 -5.06
C LEU A 27 -24.65 4.41 -4.63
N PRO A 28 -24.08 4.64 -3.42
CA PRO A 28 -23.69 5.99 -3.01
C PRO A 28 -22.69 6.63 -3.97
N VAL A 29 -21.68 5.86 -4.37
CA VAL A 29 -20.62 6.31 -5.29
C VAL A 29 -21.19 6.59 -6.69
N ILE A 30 -22.09 5.73 -7.18
CA ILE A 30 -22.73 5.88 -8.48
C ILE A 30 -23.62 7.13 -8.51
N GLU A 31 -24.41 7.38 -7.46
CA GLU A 31 -25.29 8.54 -7.40
C GLU A 31 -24.49 9.85 -7.35
N GLU A 32 -23.36 9.88 -6.65
CA GLU A 32 -22.46 11.03 -6.65
C GLU A 32 -21.89 11.32 -8.05
N ILE A 33 -21.43 10.28 -8.76
CA ILE A 33 -20.93 10.41 -10.14
C ILE A 33 -22.04 10.88 -11.09
N LYS A 34 -23.26 10.33 -10.98
CA LYS A 34 -24.41 10.78 -11.78
C LYS A 34 -24.78 12.23 -11.51
N GLY A 35 -24.58 12.70 -10.27
CA GLY A 35 -24.74 14.10 -9.88
C GLY A 35 -23.67 15.04 -10.45
N GLY A 36 -22.68 14.51 -11.19
CA GLY A 36 -21.54 15.26 -11.73
C GLY A 36 -20.41 15.46 -10.72
N GLY A 37 -20.49 14.83 -9.54
CA GLY A 37 -19.44 14.82 -8.54
C GLY A 37 -18.28 13.89 -8.92
N ARG A 38 -17.14 14.10 -8.25
CA ARG A 38 -15.99 13.20 -8.31
C ARG A 38 -15.74 12.68 -6.90
N PRO A 39 -16.14 11.43 -6.59
CA PRO A 39 -15.95 10.86 -5.26
C PRO A 39 -14.48 10.88 -4.83
N ASP A 40 -14.21 11.44 -3.65
CA ASP A 40 -12.94 11.32 -2.95
C ASP A 40 -13.16 10.51 -1.69
N LEU A 41 -13.11 9.19 -1.85
CA LEU A 41 -13.40 8.25 -0.77
C LEU A 41 -12.29 8.31 0.27
N ARG A 42 -12.68 8.02 1.51
CA ARG A 42 -11.78 7.96 2.65
C ARG A 42 -11.81 6.58 3.30
N ILE A 43 -10.70 6.15 3.88
CA ILE A 43 -10.60 4.85 4.53
C ILE A 43 -10.02 4.96 5.93
N LEU A 44 -10.39 4.02 6.80
CA LEU A 44 -9.61 3.72 7.98
C LEU A 44 -8.41 2.87 7.54
N ASN A 45 -7.21 3.40 7.73
CA ASN A 45 -5.98 2.77 7.23
C ASN A 45 -5.49 1.67 8.19
N LEU A 46 -6.23 0.56 8.22
CA LEU A 46 -6.02 -0.56 9.13
C LEU A 46 -6.49 -1.89 8.51
N GLU A 47 -6.00 -2.99 9.06
CA GLU A 47 -6.50 -4.34 8.79
C GLU A 47 -7.35 -4.79 9.98
N THR A 48 -8.59 -5.19 9.73
CA THR A 48 -9.44 -5.84 10.75
C THR A 48 -9.59 -7.32 10.52
N GLN A 49 -9.77 -8.07 11.60
CA GLN A 49 -10.24 -9.44 11.56
C GLN A 49 -11.51 -9.59 12.38
N THR A 50 -12.35 -10.57 12.03
CA THR A 50 -13.55 -10.88 12.80
C THR A 50 -13.19 -11.65 14.07
N VAL A 51 -13.87 -11.33 15.15
CA VAL A 51 -13.76 -12.00 16.45
C VAL A 51 -15.15 -12.49 16.89
N GLN A 52 -15.21 -13.73 17.36
CA GLN A 52 -16.46 -14.33 17.85
C GLN A 52 -16.82 -13.76 19.24
N MET A 53 -18.11 -13.73 19.57
CA MET A 53 -18.57 -13.16 20.86
C MET A 53 -17.94 -13.81 22.10
N SER A 54 -17.64 -15.11 22.05
CA SER A 54 -16.93 -15.81 23.13
C SER A 54 -15.54 -15.23 23.39
N GLN A 55 -14.82 -14.83 22.35
CA GLN A 55 -13.53 -14.15 22.44
C GLN A 55 -13.71 -12.70 22.87
N CYS A 56 -14.69 -11.98 22.33
CA CYS A 56 -15.02 -10.61 22.72
C CYS A 56 -15.24 -10.48 24.23
N ARG A 57 -15.95 -11.45 24.84
CA ARG A 57 -16.16 -11.52 26.29
C ARG A 57 -14.85 -11.64 27.07
N ILE A 58 -13.91 -12.48 26.62
CA ILE A 58 -12.57 -12.63 27.22
C ILE A 58 -11.75 -11.35 27.05
N MET A 59 -11.95 -10.63 25.96
CA MET A 59 -11.28 -9.36 25.65
C MET A 59 -11.84 -8.15 26.42
N GLY A 60 -12.90 -8.35 27.23
CA GLY A 60 -13.47 -7.32 28.11
C GLY A 60 -14.62 -6.52 27.49
N VAL A 61 -15.26 -7.02 26.43
CA VAL A 61 -16.56 -6.48 25.98
C VAL A 61 -17.61 -6.78 27.05
N SER A 62 -18.31 -5.75 27.52
CA SER A 62 -19.31 -5.87 28.57
C SER A 62 -20.58 -6.60 28.10
N GLU A 63 -21.35 -7.15 29.06
CA GLU A 63 -22.58 -7.89 28.74
C GLU A 63 -23.60 -7.04 27.99
N GLU A 64 -23.68 -5.75 28.33
CA GLU A 64 -24.58 -4.79 27.68
C GLU A 64 -24.28 -4.66 26.18
N TRP A 65 -23.00 -4.62 25.79
CA TRP A 65 -22.60 -4.62 24.39
C TRP A 65 -22.91 -5.94 23.69
N ILE A 66 -22.72 -7.07 24.37
CA ILE A 66 -23.03 -8.39 23.83
C ILE A 66 -24.54 -8.51 23.55
N GLU A 67 -25.38 -8.15 24.53
CA GLU A 67 -26.84 -8.13 24.37
C GLU A 67 -27.28 -7.17 23.25
N ARG A 68 -26.62 -6.01 23.14
CA ARG A 68 -26.89 -5.05 22.06
C ARG A 68 -26.57 -5.66 20.68
N VAL A 69 -25.44 -6.36 20.54
CA VAL A 69 -25.05 -7.04 19.30
C VAL A 69 -26.07 -8.10 18.91
N GLU A 70 -26.48 -8.95 19.86
CA GLU A 70 -27.47 -10.01 19.62
C GLU A 70 -28.84 -9.44 19.22
N ARG A 71 -29.21 -8.28 19.76
CA ARG A 71 -30.46 -7.60 19.43
C ARG A 71 -30.44 -6.92 18.06
N GLU A 72 -29.36 -6.24 17.70
CA GLU A 72 -29.26 -5.45 16.47
C GLU A 72 -28.86 -6.30 15.24
N ASP A 73 -28.09 -7.38 15.42
CA ASP A 73 -27.67 -8.28 14.35
C ASP A 73 -27.80 -9.77 14.77
N PRO A 74 -29.03 -10.31 14.85
CA PRO A 74 -29.28 -11.68 15.32
C PRO A 74 -28.75 -12.76 14.38
N GLU A 75 -28.34 -12.41 13.16
CA GLU A 75 -27.77 -13.35 12.20
C GLU A 75 -26.25 -13.49 12.35
N ARG A 76 -25.56 -12.44 12.84
CA ARG A 76 -24.10 -12.36 12.85
C ARG A 76 -23.58 -11.84 14.18
N HIS A 77 -23.23 -12.77 15.05
CA HIS A 77 -22.65 -12.52 16.37
C HIS A 77 -21.13 -12.39 16.28
N GLN A 78 -20.66 -11.28 15.70
CA GLN A 78 -19.22 -10.98 15.59
C GLN A 78 -18.94 -9.50 15.71
N LEU A 79 -17.73 -9.18 16.14
CA LEU A 79 -17.15 -7.84 16.13
C LEU A 79 -15.85 -7.85 15.33
N PHE A 80 -15.28 -6.66 15.11
CA PHE A 80 -14.01 -6.52 14.41
C PHE A 80 -12.91 -6.11 15.39
N MET A 81 -11.81 -6.85 15.37
CA MET A 81 -10.59 -6.49 16.06
C MET A 81 -9.57 -5.93 15.06
N VAL A 82 -8.88 -4.87 15.45
CA VAL A 82 -7.77 -4.31 14.68
C VAL A 82 -6.60 -5.28 14.74
N ARG A 83 -6.26 -5.88 13.60
CA ARG A 83 -5.15 -6.82 13.46
C ARG A 83 -3.84 -6.08 13.22
N LYS A 84 -3.87 -5.08 12.34
CA LYS A 84 -2.68 -4.32 11.97
C LYS A 84 -3.02 -2.87 11.68
N VAL A 85 -2.11 -1.99 12.07
CA VAL A 85 -2.21 -0.54 11.79
C VAL A 85 -1.14 -0.16 10.78
N ASP A 86 -1.50 0.65 9.78
CA ASP A 86 -0.58 1.08 8.73
C ASP A 86 0.58 1.92 9.28
N ALA A 87 1.76 1.77 8.68
CA ALA A 87 2.93 2.54 9.06
C ALA A 87 2.70 4.05 8.83
N GLY A 88 2.89 4.84 9.88
CA GLY A 88 2.68 6.29 9.88
C GLY A 88 1.28 6.73 10.30
N ASN A 89 0.38 5.80 10.68
CA ASN A 89 -0.86 6.18 11.33
C ASN A 89 -0.56 6.83 12.70
N THR A 90 -0.86 8.12 12.82
CA THR A 90 -0.66 8.90 14.04
C THR A 90 -2.01 9.34 14.57
N GLY A 91 -2.47 8.71 15.64
CA GLY A 91 -3.61 9.21 16.43
C GLY A 91 -4.92 8.46 16.29
N GLY A 92 -4.93 7.13 16.45
CA GLY A 92 -6.21 6.42 16.51
C GLY A 92 -6.15 5.03 17.14
N LEU A 93 -6.67 4.07 16.40
CA LEU A 93 -6.78 2.67 16.79
C LEU A 93 -5.40 2.00 16.92
N GLN A 94 -5.33 1.01 17.80
CA GLN A 94 -4.15 0.21 18.09
C GLN A 94 -4.43 -1.25 17.76
N GLU A 95 -3.37 -2.01 17.50
CA GLU A 95 -3.47 -3.46 17.35
C GLU A 95 -4.08 -4.08 18.61
N GLY A 96 -5.09 -4.93 18.42
CA GLY A 96 -5.85 -5.57 19.50
C GLY A 96 -7.11 -4.82 19.95
N ASP A 97 -7.36 -3.60 19.46
CA ASP A 97 -8.61 -2.90 19.77
C ASP A 97 -9.81 -3.63 19.17
N VAL A 98 -10.86 -3.85 19.97
CA VAL A 98 -12.15 -4.34 19.47
C VAL A 98 -13.06 -3.15 19.18
N VAL A 99 -13.47 -2.98 17.93
CA VAL A 99 -14.34 -1.88 17.50
C VAL A 99 -15.79 -2.23 17.83
N LEU A 100 -16.44 -1.40 18.65
CA LEU A 100 -17.85 -1.54 18.99
C LEU A 100 -18.70 -0.67 18.06
N THR A 101 -18.44 0.64 18.05
CA THR A 101 -19.21 1.59 17.23
C THR A 101 -18.32 2.57 16.48
N LEU A 102 -18.80 3.05 15.34
CA LEU A 102 -18.29 4.23 14.64
C LEU A 102 -19.45 5.20 14.42
N ASN A 103 -19.33 6.44 14.89
CA ASN A 103 -20.41 7.44 14.92
C ASN A 103 -21.72 6.87 15.47
N ASP A 104 -21.64 6.27 16.67
CA ASP A 104 -22.74 5.65 17.42
C ASP A 104 -23.40 4.41 16.76
N LYS A 105 -22.97 4.04 15.55
CA LYS A 105 -23.44 2.86 14.81
C LYS A 105 -22.61 1.64 15.16
N LEU A 106 -23.28 0.55 15.56
CA LEU A 106 -22.64 -0.73 15.87
C LEU A 106 -22.01 -1.39 14.64
N ILE A 107 -20.78 -1.89 14.77
CA ILE A 107 -20.00 -2.46 13.65
C ILE A 107 -19.91 -3.98 13.75
N THR A 108 -20.91 -4.67 13.19
CA THR A 108 -20.98 -6.15 13.11
C THR A 108 -20.71 -6.69 11.70
N ARG A 109 -20.81 -5.81 10.69
CA ARG A 109 -20.61 -6.13 9.26
C ARG A 109 -19.65 -5.15 8.61
N VAL A 110 -18.96 -5.60 7.55
CA VAL A 110 -18.03 -4.75 6.79
C VAL A 110 -18.75 -3.53 6.21
N SER A 111 -19.99 -3.67 5.74
CA SER A 111 -20.81 -2.56 5.24
C SER A 111 -21.15 -1.51 6.30
N HIS A 112 -21.00 -1.81 7.60
CA HIS A 112 -21.18 -0.79 8.63
C HIS A 112 -19.99 0.18 8.69
N MET A 113 -18.82 -0.24 8.19
CA MET A 113 -17.64 0.62 8.08
C MET A 113 -17.77 1.66 6.96
N ASP A 114 -18.75 1.55 6.06
CA ASP A 114 -18.98 2.50 4.95
C ASP A 114 -19.17 3.95 5.42
N VAL A 115 -19.48 4.17 6.71
CA VAL A 115 -19.51 5.51 7.33
C VAL A 115 -18.17 6.24 7.19
N MET A 116 -17.04 5.52 7.06
CA MET A 116 -15.72 6.12 6.90
C MET A 116 -15.56 6.89 5.59
N TYR A 117 -16.30 6.56 4.53
CA TYR A 117 -16.07 7.11 3.20
C TYR A 117 -16.32 8.62 3.10
N THR A 118 -17.15 9.18 3.98
CA THR A 118 -17.62 10.57 3.90
C THR A 118 -17.23 11.44 5.10
N HIS A 119 -16.53 10.89 6.09
CA HIS A 119 -16.18 11.61 7.31
C HIS A 119 -14.67 11.70 7.47
N ASP A 120 -14.14 12.90 7.68
CA ASP A 120 -12.71 13.13 7.97
C ASP A 120 -12.28 12.52 9.31
N THR A 121 -13.20 12.44 10.26
CA THR A 121 -12.97 11.89 11.60
C THR A 121 -14.21 11.10 12.03
N LEU A 122 -14.00 9.97 12.68
CA LEU A 122 -15.04 9.13 13.23
C LEU A 122 -14.91 9.07 14.75
N ARG A 123 -16.04 9.16 15.47
CA ARG A 123 -16.08 8.87 16.89
C ARG A 123 -16.21 7.36 17.07
N ALA A 124 -15.15 6.73 17.54
CA ALA A 124 -15.08 5.30 17.78
C ALA A 124 -15.27 4.98 19.27
N VAL A 125 -16.08 3.97 19.56
CA VAL A 125 -16.08 3.30 20.86
C VAL A 125 -15.38 1.97 20.66
N VAL A 126 -14.32 1.73 21.42
CA VAL A 126 -13.53 0.49 21.35
C VAL A 126 -13.28 -0.10 22.72
N VAL A 127 -13.03 -1.41 22.76
CA VAL A 127 -12.46 -2.06 23.94
C VAL A 127 -10.96 -2.22 23.74
N ARG A 128 -10.20 -1.53 24.60
CA ARG A 128 -8.74 -1.57 24.64
C ARG A 128 -8.30 -1.98 26.03
N LYS A 129 -7.49 -3.04 26.14
CA LYS A 129 -7.03 -3.58 27.44
C LYS A 129 -8.20 -3.83 28.42
N GLN A 130 -9.28 -4.43 27.93
CA GLN A 130 -10.50 -4.74 28.69
C GLN A 130 -11.25 -3.51 29.26
N GLN A 131 -11.02 -2.34 28.69
CA GLN A 131 -11.73 -1.11 29.06
C GLN A 131 -12.34 -0.46 27.83
N GLU A 132 -13.55 0.06 27.99
CA GLU A 132 -14.21 0.87 26.96
C GLU A 132 -13.52 2.23 26.88
N VAL A 133 -13.15 2.62 25.65
CA VAL A 133 -12.46 3.86 25.35
C VAL A 133 -13.16 4.52 24.17
N GLU A 134 -13.47 5.79 24.33
CA GLU A 134 -13.93 6.64 23.24
C GLU A 134 -12.75 7.39 22.62
N LEU A 135 -12.67 7.38 21.29
CA LEU A 135 -11.57 7.94 20.52
C LEU A 135 -12.12 8.63 19.27
N ASP A 136 -11.61 9.82 18.97
CA ASP A 136 -11.79 10.42 17.64
C ASP A 136 -10.66 9.92 16.73
N ILE A 137 -11.02 9.23 15.66
CA ILE A 137 -10.06 8.58 14.75
C ILE A 137 -10.12 9.24 13.36
N PRO A 138 -8.98 9.70 12.81
CA PRO A 138 -8.96 10.30 11.49
C PRO A 138 -9.08 9.23 10.40
N THR A 139 -9.79 9.54 9.33
CA THR A 139 -9.78 8.76 8.10
C THR A 139 -8.79 9.37 7.11
N VAL A 140 -8.26 8.53 6.21
CA VAL A 140 -7.27 8.94 5.21
C VAL A 140 -7.95 8.99 3.84
N PRO A 141 -7.83 10.08 3.08
CA PRO A 141 -8.36 10.14 1.73
C PRO A 141 -7.59 9.17 0.83
N THR A 142 -8.31 8.45 -0.04
CA THR A 142 -7.70 7.47 -0.95
C THR A 142 -6.73 8.09 -1.95
N SER A 143 -6.88 9.38 -2.24
CA SER A 143 -5.95 10.16 -3.07
C SER A 143 -4.51 10.18 -2.51
N GLU A 144 -4.32 10.09 -1.18
CA GLU A 144 -2.99 9.99 -0.55
C GLU A 144 -2.31 8.61 -0.71
N LEU A 145 -3.08 7.60 -1.13
CA LEU A 145 -2.62 6.24 -1.37
C LEU A 145 -2.28 5.99 -2.85
N GLU A 146 -2.77 6.86 -3.74
CA GLU A 146 -2.50 6.76 -5.16
C GLU A 146 -1.03 7.07 -5.46
N THR A 147 -0.49 6.38 -6.47
CA THR A 147 0.80 6.78 -7.03
C THR A 147 0.58 7.92 -8.01
N ASP A 148 1.14 9.08 -7.71
CA ASP A 148 1.09 10.30 -8.52
C ASP A 148 2.45 10.68 -9.11
N ARG A 149 3.52 9.99 -8.68
CA ARG A 149 4.88 10.28 -9.11
C ARG A 149 5.73 9.01 -9.15
N VAL A 150 6.45 8.83 -10.25
CA VAL A 150 7.37 7.72 -10.46
C VAL A 150 8.68 8.25 -11.03
N VAL A 151 9.81 7.78 -10.51
CA VAL A 151 11.14 8.10 -11.02
C VAL A 151 11.82 6.82 -11.47
N VAL A 152 12.32 6.82 -12.70
CA VAL A 152 13.24 5.80 -13.19
C VAL A 152 14.64 6.38 -13.11
N PHE A 153 15.51 5.72 -12.34
CA PHE A 153 16.87 6.18 -12.10
C PHE A 153 17.85 5.00 -12.16
N CYS A 154 18.83 5.05 -13.06
CA CYS A 154 19.80 3.97 -13.27
C CYS A 154 19.12 2.58 -13.45
N GLY A 155 17.93 2.58 -14.06
CA GLY A 155 17.08 1.41 -14.28
C GLY A 155 16.29 0.90 -13.07
N ALA A 156 16.36 1.55 -11.91
CA ALA A 156 15.43 1.32 -10.80
C ALA A 156 14.16 2.15 -10.99
N VAL A 157 12.99 1.57 -10.70
CA VAL A 157 11.71 2.26 -10.64
C VAL A 157 11.43 2.61 -9.18
N LEU A 158 11.27 3.90 -8.92
CA LEU A 158 11.15 4.50 -7.59
C LEU A 158 9.81 5.23 -7.49
N HIS A 159 9.10 5.04 -6.39
CA HIS A 159 7.92 5.83 -6.05
C HIS A 159 7.67 5.78 -4.56
N ARG A 160 6.71 6.57 -4.06
CA ARG A 160 6.23 6.46 -2.68
C ARG A 160 5.69 5.05 -2.43
N PRO A 161 6.01 4.39 -1.30
CA PRO A 161 5.54 3.03 -1.03
C PRO A 161 4.01 2.97 -1.13
N HIS A 162 3.52 2.06 -1.96
CA HIS A 162 2.08 1.87 -2.13
C HIS A 162 1.46 1.31 -0.85
N HIS A 163 0.14 1.45 -0.73
CA HIS A 163 -0.61 1.10 0.48
C HIS A 163 -0.31 -0.30 1.01
N ALA A 164 -0.28 -1.33 0.16
CA ALA A 164 0.02 -2.69 0.59
C ALA A 164 1.42 -2.86 1.23
N VAL A 165 2.44 -2.13 0.77
CA VAL A 165 3.78 -2.14 1.39
C VAL A 165 3.74 -1.48 2.77
N ARG A 166 3.04 -0.34 2.90
CA ARG A 166 2.89 0.37 4.17
C ARG A 166 2.17 -0.47 5.22
N GLN A 167 1.22 -1.31 4.79
CA GLN A 167 0.52 -2.24 5.66
C GLN A 167 1.40 -3.41 6.10
N GLN A 168 2.48 -3.73 5.38
CA GLN A 168 3.35 -4.85 5.73
C GLN A 168 4.54 -4.43 6.62
N ILE A 169 4.98 -3.17 6.56
CA ILE A 169 6.07 -2.64 7.39
C ILE A 169 5.55 -2.00 8.70
N SER A 170 6.41 -1.92 9.72
CA SER A 170 6.09 -1.24 10.98
C SER A 170 6.39 0.26 10.96
N LYS A 171 7.31 0.69 10.07
CA LYS A 171 7.76 2.08 9.95
C LYS A 171 8.10 2.38 8.49
N VAL A 172 7.64 3.53 8.00
CA VAL A 172 8.09 4.07 6.72
C VAL A 172 9.48 4.67 6.90
N HIS A 173 10.45 4.19 6.13
CA HIS A 173 11.85 4.62 6.21
C HIS A 173 12.12 5.89 5.39
N SER A 174 11.48 5.98 4.22
CA SER A 174 11.54 7.10 3.26
C SER A 174 10.42 6.93 2.24
N ASP A 175 10.07 8.00 1.52
CA ASP A 175 9.11 7.96 0.41
C ASP A 175 9.75 7.50 -0.92
N ILE A 176 10.94 6.91 -0.87
CA ILE A 176 11.67 6.40 -2.04
C ILE A 176 11.75 4.87 -1.95
N TYR A 177 10.71 4.21 -2.42
CA TYR A 177 10.60 2.75 -2.47
C TYR A 177 10.98 2.23 -3.86
N VAL A 178 11.86 1.23 -3.90
CA VAL A 178 12.26 0.54 -5.14
C VAL A 178 11.22 -0.53 -5.45
N SER A 179 10.38 -0.32 -6.46
CA SER A 179 9.33 -1.28 -6.83
C SER A 179 9.77 -2.28 -7.88
N ALA A 180 10.62 -1.86 -8.81
CA ALA A 180 11.14 -2.71 -9.86
C ALA A 180 12.53 -2.27 -10.29
N ARG A 181 13.20 -3.12 -11.07
CA ARG A 181 14.48 -2.80 -11.70
C ARG A 181 14.54 -3.44 -13.08
N MET A 182 15.20 -2.77 -14.02
CA MET A 182 15.41 -3.27 -15.37
C MET A 182 16.61 -4.22 -15.39
N GLY A 183 16.49 -5.35 -16.09
CA GLY A 183 17.62 -6.26 -16.32
C GLY A 183 18.78 -5.57 -17.03
N GLY A 184 20.01 -5.86 -16.62
CA GLY A 184 21.22 -5.25 -17.19
C GLY A 184 21.47 -3.79 -16.79
N SER A 185 20.60 -3.18 -15.97
CA SER A 185 20.80 -1.83 -15.46
C SER A 185 21.85 -1.75 -14.34
N PRO A 186 22.42 -0.56 -14.06
CA PRO A 186 23.26 -0.38 -12.88
C PRO A 186 22.53 -0.79 -11.59
N ALA A 187 21.24 -0.47 -11.44
CA ALA A 187 20.46 -0.90 -10.28
C ALA A 187 20.49 -2.43 -10.08
N TYR A 188 20.34 -3.18 -11.17
CA TYR A 188 20.44 -4.64 -11.15
C TYR A 188 21.88 -5.10 -10.83
N MET A 189 22.87 -4.60 -11.56
CA MET A 189 24.27 -5.02 -11.43
C MET A 189 24.88 -4.77 -10.05
N TYR A 190 24.51 -3.66 -9.40
CA TYR A 190 25.02 -3.28 -8.09
C TYR A 190 24.14 -3.74 -6.92
N GLY A 191 23.14 -4.60 -7.19
CA GLY A 191 22.34 -5.26 -6.15
C GLY A 191 21.24 -4.42 -5.51
N LEU A 192 20.85 -3.29 -6.10
CA LEU A 192 19.66 -2.55 -5.66
C LEU A 192 18.43 -3.40 -6.00
N ALA A 193 17.87 -4.07 -4.99
CA ALA A 193 16.71 -4.96 -5.14
C ALA A 193 15.38 -4.20 -5.01
N PRO A 194 14.29 -4.70 -5.64
CA PRO A 194 12.94 -4.34 -5.26
C PRO A 194 12.72 -4.53 -3.76
N THR A 195 11.73 -3.85 -3.18
CA THR A 195 11.40 -3.79 -1.75
C THR A 195 12.32 -2.94 -0.86
N ASN A 196 13.42 -2.44 -1.41
CA ASN A 196 14.34 -1.56 -0.70
C ASN A 196 13.81 -0.12 -0.61
N PHE A 197 14.25 0.59 0.43
CA PHE A 197 14.04 2.02 0.64
C PHE A 197 15.34 2.79 0.52
N ILE A 198 15.36 3.88 -0.25
CA ILE A 198 16.54 4.75 -0.38
C ILE A 198 16.45 5.88 0.63
N LEU A 199 17.46 6.00 1.49
CA LEU A 199 17.50 6.96 2.59
C LEU A 199 18.33 8.21 2.32
N ALA A 200 19.40 8.07 1.52
CA ALA A 200 20.36 9.14 1.29
C ALA A 200 21.14 8.92 -0.01
N VAL A 201 21.57 10.03 -0.61
CA VAL A 201 22.48 10.07 -1.76
C VAL A 201 23.77 10.77 -1.32
N ASN A 202 24.93 10.12 -1.48
CA ASN A 202 26.24 10.67 -1.07
C ASN A 202 26.27 11.22 0.36
N ALA A 203 25.64 10.49 1.30
CA ALA A 203 25.47 10.86 2.71
C ALA A 203 24.56 12.07 3.00
N VAL A 204 23.90 12.64 1.99
CA VAL A 204 22.85 13.64 2.16
C VAL A 204 21.50 12.92 2.27
N PRO A 205 20.76 13.07 3.39
CA PRO A 205 19.43 12.46 3.54
C PRO A 205 18.45 12.92 2.46
N THR A 206 17.70 11.97 1.91
CA THR A 206 16.69 12.22 0.88
C THR A 206 15.39 11.55 1.32
N PRO A 207 14.54 12.22 2.14
CA PRO A 207 13.31 11.60 2.65
C PRO A 207 12.22 11.43 1.58
N ASP A 208 12.30 12.18 0.47
CA ASP A 208 11.27 12.29 -0.56
C ASP A 208 11.85 12.26 -1.98
N ILE A 209 10.98 12.10 -2.98
CA ILE A 209 11.39 12.03 -4.39
C ILE A 209 12.01 13.36 -4.87
N GLU A 210 11.55 14.53 -4.39
CA GLU A 210 12.18 15.80 -4.80
C GLU A 210 13.64 15.88 -4.34
N SER A 211 13.91 15.56 -3.08
CA SER A 211 15.26 15.57 -2.50
C SER A 211 16.15 14.55 -3.16
N PHE A 212 15.62 13.36 -3.47
CA PHE A 212 16.32 12.37 -4.28
C PHE A 212 16.74 12.94 -5.63
N LEU A 213 15.80 13.48 -6.41
CA LEU A 213 16.06 14.06 -7.72
C LEU A 213 17.07 15.20 -7.65
N ARG A 214 16.98 16.09 -6.64
CA ARG A 214 17.96 17.17 -6.43
C ARG A 214 19.37 16.64 -6.23
N GLU A 215 19.55 15.61 -5.42
CA GLU A 215 20.89 15.08 -5.10
C GLU A 215 21.47 14.22 -6.24
N VAL A 216 20.66 13.38 -6.90
CA VAL A 216 21.16 12.55 -8.01
C VAL A 216 21.49 13.37 -9.27
N ASN A 217 20.87 14.53 -9.45
CA ASN A 217 21.21 15.46 -10.53
C ASN A 217 22.55 16.18 -10.33
N LYS A 218 23.10 16.21 -9.10
CA LYS A 218 24.46 16.73 -8.85
C LYS A 218 25.54 15.72 -9.22
N VAL A 219 25.18 14.44 -9.35
CA VAL A 219 26.12 13.38 -9.71
C VAL A 219 26.33 13.41 -11.23
N PRO A 220 27.56 13.64 -11.72
CA PRO A 220 27.84 13.62 -13.16
C PRO A 220 27.61 12.23 -13.75
N ASP A 221 27.27 12.16 -15.03
CA ASP A 221 27.18 10.88 -15.73
C ASP A 221 28.52 10.10 -15.67
N ASN A 222 28.43 8.77 -15.72
CA ASN A 222 29.56 7.86 -15.74
C ASN A 222 30.48 7.94 -14.50
N THR A 223 29.99 8.51 -13.38
CA THR A 223 30.69 8.57 -12.10
C THR A 223 30.04 7.69 -11.02
N TYR A 224 30.81 7.37 -9.98
CA TYR A 224 30.32 6.59 -8.85
C TYR A 224 29.66 7.48 -7.79
N PHE A 225 28.57 7.00 -7.21
CA PHE A 225 27.87 7.60 -6.08
C PHE A 225 27.44 6.52 -5.10
N ARG A 226 27.07 6.94 -3.88
CA ARG A 226 26.64 6.04 -2.82
C ARG A 226 25.18 6.29 -2.46
N LEU A 227 24.40 5.22 -2.35
CA LEU A 227 23.07 5.25 -1.76
C LEU A 227 23.12 4.60 -0.38
N LYS A 228 22.53 5.26 0.62
CA LYS A 228 22.16 4.58 1.86
C LYS A 228 20.82 3.92 1.64
N VAL A 229 20.73 2.62 1.87
CA VAL A 229 19.55 1.81 1.58
C VAL A 229 19.13 1.06 2.85
N MET A 230 17.83 0.84 3.00
CA MET A 230 17.23 -0.02 4.01
C MET A 230 16.48 -1.14 3.28
N THR A 231 16.73 -2.40 3.64
CA THR A 231 15.91 -3.50 3.15
C THR A 231 14.54 -3.50 3.81
N PHE A 232 13.61 -4.25 3.23
CA PHE A 232 12.29 -4.48 3.83
C PHE A 232 12.39 -5.05 5.26
N ASP A 233 13.38 -5.91 5.51
CA ASP A 233 13.67 -6.51 6.83
C ASP A 233 14.45 -5.60 7.79
N ASN A 234 14.51 -4.29 7.51
CA ASN A 234 15.20 -3.28 8.32
C ASN A 234 16.73 -3.47 8.43
N VAL A 235 17.37 -4.06 7.41
CA VAL A 235 18.83 -4.19 7.35
C VAL A 235 19.41 -2.99 6.55
N PRO A 236 20.17 -2.09 7.19
CA PRO A 236 20.78 -0.97 6.48
C PRO A 236 22.05 -1.43 5.74
N TRP A 237 22.23 -0.92 4.53
CA TRP A 237 23.44 -1.14 3.74
C TRP A 237 23.73 0.05 2.82
N VAL A 238 24.91 0.04 2.19
CA VAL A 238 25.34 1.11 1.27
C VAL A 238 25.58 0.53 -0.12
N ALA A 239 24.81 0.98 -1.09
CA ALA A 239 25.02 0.65 -2.49
C ALA A 239 26.00 1.66 -3.10
N THR A 240 27.12 1.20 -3.66
CA THR A 240 28.01 2.05 -4.47
C THR A 240 27.73 1.75 -5.93
N MET A 241 27.16 2.70 -6.65
CA MET A 241 26.65 2.52 -8.01
C MET A 241 27.33 3.49 -8.96
N LYS A 242 27.45 3.11 -10.23
CA LYS A 242 27.89 3.99 -11.30
C LYS A 242 26.69 4.55 -12.06
N LYS A 243 26.61 5.86 -12.20
CA LYS A 243 25.55 6.54 -12.96
C LYS A 243 25.73 6.25 -14.45
N ASN A 244 24.62 6.05 -15.17
CA ASN A 244 24.61 5.80 -16.60
C ASN A 244 23.37 6.44 -17.23
N GLU A 245 23.48 7.70 -17.64
CA GLU A 245 22.40 8.45 -18.29
C GLU A 245 22.21 8.06 -19.76
N HIS A 246 23.26 7.53 -20.41
CA HIS A 246 23.19 7.15 -21.83
C HIS A 246 22.19 6.01 -22.10
N TYR A 247 22.21 4.95 -21.30
CA TYR A 247 21.28 3.81 -21.45
C TYR A 247 20.13 3.82 -20.46
N PHE A 248 20.33 4.44 -19.28
CA PHE A 248 19.34 4.46 -18.21
C PHE A 248 19.15 5.88 -17.68
N PRO A 249 18.63 6.80 -18.54
CA PRO A 249 18.44 8.19 -18.19
C PRO A 249 17.52 8.33 -16.97
N THR A 250 17.71 9.43 -16.23
CA THR A 250 16.81 9.74 -15.14
C THR A 250 15.52 10.31 -15.71
N VAL A 251 14.41 9.61 -15.51
CA VAL A 251 13.10 10.00 -16.02
C VAL A 251 12.13 10.09 -14.88
N GLU A 252 11.32 11.12 -14.87
CA GLU A 252 10.27 11.34 -13.89
C GLU A 252 8.92 11.41 -14.61
N PHE A 253 7.96 10.69 -14.07
CA PHE A 253 6.56 10.71 -14.48
C PHE A 253 5.75 11.34 -13.35
N ILE A 254 4.98 12.38 -13.67
CA ILE A 254 4.15 13.14 -12.72
C ILE A 254 2.73 13.10 -13.23
N LYS A 255 1.78 12.68 -12.39
CA LYS A 255 0.36 12.68 -12.71
C LYS A 255 -0.08 14.13 -12.94
N ASP A 256 -0.67 14.39 -14.10
CA ASP A 256 -1.05 15.73 -14.55
C ASP A 256 -2.36 15.66 -15.33
N GLY A 257 -3.45 16.05 -14.67
CA GLY A 257 -4.78 16.03 -15.26
C GLY A 257 -4.99 17.04 -16.39
N SER A 258 -4.04 17.96 -16.64
CA SER A 258 -4.12 18.90 -17.75
C SER A 258 -3.63 18.31 -19.08
N VAL A 259 -2.92 17.18 -19.03
CA VAL A 259 -2.38 16.47 -20.20
C VAL A 259 -3.32 15.34 -20.58
N ARG A 260 -3.50 15.07 -21.87
CA ARG A 260 -4.44 14.06 -22.38
C ARG A 260 -4.17 12.66 -21.82
N GLU A 261 -2.89 12.32 -21.70
CA GLU A 261 -2.40 11.04 -21.19
C GLU A 261 -2.50 10.94 -19.64
N GLY A 262 -2.82 12.04 -18.96
CA GLY A 262 -2.92 12.10 -17.49
C GLY A 262 -1.58 12.07 -16.77
N TRP A 263 -0.46 12.02 -17.50
CA TRP A 263 0.90 11.95 -16.97
C TRP A 263 1.85 12.80 -17.81
N ARG A 264 2.67 13.59 -17.13
CA ARG A 264 3.74 14.39 -17.73
C ARG A 264 5.08 13.73 -17.47
N ARG A 265 5.86 13.57 -18.53
CA ARG A 265 7.24 13.04 -18.48
C ARG A 265 8.26 14.18 -18.42
N VAL A 266 9.28 14.02 -17.58
CA VAL A 266 10.43 14.92 -17.45
C VAL A 266 11.70 14.07 -17.49
N THR A 267 12.61 14.38 -18.43
CA THR A 267 13.90 13.68 -18.53
C THR A 267 15.00 14.60 -18.01
N TYR A 268 15.93 14.04 -17.24
CA TYR A 268 17.10 14.74 -16.73
C TYR A 268 18.37 14.22 -17.40
N GLU A 269 19.15 15.12 -17.97
CA GLU A 269 20.44 14.86 -18.63
C GLU A 269 21.44 15.93 -18.17
N ASP A 270 22.65 15.53 -17.79
CA ASP A 270 23.73 16.42 -17.32
C ASP A 270 23.29 17.39 -16.20
N GLY A 271 22.41 16.91 -15.31
CA GLY A 271 21.86 17.71 -14.22
C GLY A 271 20.88 18.81 -14.65
N LYS A 272 20.42 18.80 -15.91
CA LYS A 272 19.43 19.74 -16.45
C LYS A 272 18.16 19.02 -16.88
N VAL A 273 17.04 19.73 -16.77
CA VAL A 273 15.75 19.25 -17.27
C VAL A 273 15.69 19.42 -18.78
N ARG A 274 15.57 18.32 -19.51
CA ARG A 274 15.29 18.32 -20.95
C ARG A 274 13.77 18.22 -21.14
N LYS A 275 13.17 19.27 -21.71
CA LYS A 275 11.76 19.25 -22.11
C LYS A 275 11.61 18.50 -23.43
N GLY A 276 10.95 17.35 -23.40
CA GLY A 276 10.64 16.54 -24.59
C GLY A 276 10.43 15.07 -24.24
N GLU A 277 9.71 14.34 -25.09
CA GLU A 277 9.65 12.88 -25.02
C GLU A 277 11.02 12.32 -25.43
N GLY A 278 11.90 12.08 -24.47
CA GLY A 278 13.15 11.35 -24.71
C GLY A 278 12.87 9.92 -25.18
N GLU A 279 13.89 9.18 -25.60
CA GLU A 279 13.74 7.78 -26.05
C GLU A 279 13.04 6.92 -24.98
N CYS A 280 12.24 5.94 -25.43
CA CYS A 280 11.52 5.03 -24.55
C CYS A 280 12.49 4.23 -23.69
N LEU A 281 12.20 4.13 -22.40
CA LEU A 281 12.98 3.31 -21.47
C LEU A 281 12.89 1.82 -21.88
N PRO A 282 13.98 1.04 -21.71
CA PRO A 282 13.93 -0.41 -21.90
C PRO A 282 12.92 -1.04 -20.91
N ASN A 283 12.19 -2.07 -21.36
CA ASN A 283 11.15 -2.72 -20.54
C ASN A 283 11.74 -3.27 -19.24
N ALA A 284 11.14 -2.90 -18.10
CA ALA A 284 11.34 -3.62 -16.84
C ALA A 284 10.61 -4.97 -17.00
N ALA A 285 11.35 -6.05 -17.21
CA ALA A 285 10.76 -7.39 -17.28
C ALA A 285 10.19 -7.78 -15.91
N ASP A 286 8.98 -8.35 -15.94
CA ASP A 286 8.31 -8.95 -14.80
C ASP A 286 9.02 -10.26 -14.43
N GLU A 287 9.76 -10.28 -13.31
CA GLU A 287 10.28 -11.54 -12.73
C GLU A 287 9.14 -12.25 -12.02
N GLY A 288 8.24 -12.83 -12.81
CA GLY A 288 7.24 -13.77 -12.34
C GLY A 288 7.89 -15.07 -11.86
N GLY A 289 7.56 -15.45 -10.62
CA GLY A 289 7.56 -16.81 -10.07
C GLY A 289 8.67 -17.76 -10.52
N ALA A 290 9.63 -18.02 -9.64
CA ALA A 290 10.47 -19.20 -9.72
C ALA A 290 9.60 -20.47 -9.70
N THR A 291 9.25 -21.00 -10.87
CA THR A 291 8.81 -22.39 -11.02
C THR A 291 10.06 -23.26 -11.05
N GLY A 292 10.23 -24.07 -10.01
CA GLY A 292 11.30 -25.05 -9.91
C GLY A 292 11.28 -26.00 -11.11
N ALA A 293 12.40 -26.05 -11.83
CA ALA A 293 12.69 -27.15 -12.73
C ALA A 293 13.26 -28.28 -11.87
N ASP A 294 12.41 -29.26 -11.56
CA ASP A 294 12.81 -30.57 -11.09
C ASP A 294 13.38 -31.33 -12.30
N GLU A 295 14.70 -31.35 -12.43
CA GLU A 295 15.39 -32.22 -13.37
C GLU A 295 15.38 -33.65 -12.81
N GLY A 296 14.33 -34.40 -13.16
CA GLY A 296 14.31 -35.85 -13.09
C GLY A 296 15.35 -36.43 -14.05
N MET A 297 16.51 -36.82 -13.50
CA MET A 297 17.54 -37.57 -14.19
C MET A 297 17.12 -39.04 -14.25
N GLU A 298 16.71 -39.52 -15.43
CA GLU A 298 16.65 -40.95 -15.71
C GLU A 298 18.08 -41.51 -15.82
N GLY A 299 18.35 -42.54 -15.02
CA GLY A 299 19.52 -43.40 -15.04
C GLY A 299 19.26 -44.64 -14.19
#